data_AF-A0A4C1U1B4-F1
#
_entry.id   AF-A0A4C1U1B4-F1
#
_cell.length_a   1.000
_cell.length_b   1.000
_cell.length_c   1.000
_cell.angle_alpha   90.00
_cell.angle_beta   90.00
_cell.angle_gamma   90.00
#
_symmetry.space_group_name_H-M   'P 1'
#
loop_
_entity.id
_entity.type
_entity.pdbx_description
1 polymer ?
#
loop_
_entity_poly.entity_id
_entity_poly.type
_entity_poly.pdbx_seq_one_letter_code
_entity_poly.pdbx_strand_id
1 'polypeptide(L)'
;MGREKFRGFIDGHPVHVGSDHQPLKWLLTLKSPAGRLVRWAMKLQSFNLQVSYTPGKANVLADSLSRPPLRRKPVNLVTSAPC
;
A
#
# COMPACT_ATOMS: atom_id res chain seq x y z
N MET A 1 3.20 -6.33 7.14
CA MET A 1 2.85 -5.83 8.49
C MET A 1 2.41 -4.37 8.42
N GLY A 2 1.18 -4.11 7.95
CA GLY A 2 0.61 -2.74 7.92
C GLY A 2 -0.77 -2.72 8.58
N ARG A 3 -1.63 -3.66 8.18
CA ARG A 3 -3.04 -3.78 8.59
C ARG A 3 -3.25 -4.04 10.08
N GLU A 4 -2.41 -4.87 10.70
CA GLU A 4 -2.55 -5.25 12.12
C GLU A 4 -2.39 -4.03 13.06
N LYS A 5 -1.59 -3.03 12.67
CA LYS A 5 -1.43 -1.78 13.44
C LYS A 5 -2.70 -0.94 13.49
N PHE A 6 -3.53 -1.03 12.44
CA PHE A 6 -4.74 -0.22 12.31
C PHE A 6 -6.00 -0.97 12.77
N ARG A 7 -5.84 -2.19 13.30
CA ARG A 7 -6.96 -3.09 13.58
C ARG A 7 -8.03 -2.47 14.48
N GLY A 8 -7.65 -1.73 15.52
CA GLY A 8 -8.59 -1.03 16.39
C GLY A 8 -9.40 0.09 15.72
N PHE A 9 -8.94 0.61 14.57
CA PHE A 9 -9.61 1.67 13.81
C PHE A 9 -10.47 1.12 12.66
N ILE A 10 -10.11 -0.04 12.12
CA ILE A 10 -10.73 -0.60 10.90
C ILE A 10 -11.66 -1.78 11.17
N ASP A 11 -11.53 -2.45 12.31
CA ASP A 11 -12.41 -3.57 12.64
C ASP A 11 -13.87 -3.08 12.73
N GLY A 12 -14.78 -3.81 12.08
CA GLY A 12 -16.22 -3.51 12.04
C GLY A 12 -16.64 -2.38 11.11
N HIS A 13 -15.71 -1.60 10.53
CA HIS A 13 -16.03 -0.47 9.67
C HIS A 13 -15.74 -0.77 8.19
N PRO A 14 -16.55 -0.26 7.25
CA PRO A 14 -16.25 -0.35 5.83
C PRO A 14 -15.04 0.55 5.51
N VAL A 15 -13.96 -0.05 5.03
CA VAL A 15 -12.73 0.68 4.71
C VAL A 15 -12.44 0.60 3.22
N HIS A 16 -12.24 1.76 2.61
CA HIS A 16 -11.79 1.87 1.22
C HIS A 16 -10.27 1.83 1.15
N VAL A 17 -9.72 0.92 0.34
CA VAL A 17 -8.28 0.76 0.16
C VAL A 17 -7.94 0.95 -1.31
N GLY A 18 -7.22 2.03 -1.61
CA GLY A 18 -6.58 2.23 -2.90
C GLY A 18 -5.30 1.40 -2.98
N SER A 19 -5.17 0.55 -4.00
CA SER A 19 -3.95 -0.22 -4.25
C SER A 19 -3.62 -0.24 -5.73
N ASP A 20 -2.32 -0.19 -6.03
CA ASP A 20 -1.76 -0.38 -7.36
C ASP A 20 -1.63 -1.86 -7.75
N HIS A 21 -2.16 -2.78 -6.94
CA HIS A 21 -2.03 -4.21 -7.16
C HIS A 21 -3.36 -4.85 -7.58
N GLN A 22 -3.57 -5.02 -8.88
CA GLN A 22 -4.78 -5.63 -9.45
C GLN A 22 -5.10 -7.05 -8.92
N PRO A 23 -4.11 -7.96 -8.71
CA PRO A 23 -4.38 -9.28 -8.15
C PRO A 23 -5.01 -9.25 -6.76
N LEU A 24 -4.81 -8.17 -5.99
CA LEU A 24 -5.45 -8.02 -4.68
C LEU A 24 -6.97 -7.85 -4.81
N LYS A 25 -7.42 -7.08 -5.81
CA LYS A 25 -8.85 -6.95 -6.12
C LYS A 25 -9.45 -8.30 -6.51
N TRP A 26 -8.74 -9.05 -7.36
CA TRP A 26 -9.17 -10.40 -7.76
C TRP A 26 -9.25 -11.37 -6.57
N LEU A 27 -8.24 -11.36 -5.68
CA LEU A 27 -8.19 -12.23 -4.51
C LEU A 27 -9.40 -12.04 -3.58
N LEU A 28 -9.90 -10.81 -3.42
CA LEU A 28 -11.08 -10.52 -2.60
C LEU A 28 -12.39 -11.00 -3.22
N THR A 29 -12.44 -11.12 -4.56
CA THR A 29 -13.61 -11.65 -5.27
C THR A 29 -13.62 -13.17 -5.40
N LEU A 30 -12.54 -13.83 -4.99
CA LEU A 30 -12.34 -15.25 -5.20
C LEU A 30 -13.14 -16.07 -4.18
N LYS A 31 -14.14 -16.83 -4.65
CA LYS A 31 -15.01 -17.66 -3.79
C LYS A 31 -14.29 -18.84 -3.13
N SER A 32 -13.30 -19.42 -3.82
CA SER A 32 -12.55 -20.59 -3.34
C SER A 32 -11.07 -20.41 -3.62
N PRO A 33 -10.34 -19.66 -2.78
CA PRO A 33 -8.89 -19.55 -2.89
C PRO A 33 -8.23 -20.90 -2.61
N ALA A 34 -7.10 -21.18 -3.24
CA ALA A 34 -6.34 -22.42 -3.03
C ALA A 34 -4.92 -22.15 -2.48
N GLY A 35 -4.40 -23.08 -1.69
CA GLY A 35 -3.03 -23.02 -1.16
C GLY A 35 -2.72 -21.76 -0.36
N ARG A 36 -1.61 -21.09 -0.69
CA ARG A 36 -1.16 -19.87 0.04
C ARG A 36 -2.16 -18.71 -0.05
N LEU A 37 -3.01 -18.67 -1.07
CA LEU A 37 -4.01 -17.62 -1.25
C LEU A 37 -5.12 -17.71 -0.20
N VAL A 38 -5.45 -18.90 0.30
CA VAL A 38 -6.45 -19.08 1.38
C VAL A 38 -6.07 -18.28 2.61
N ARG A 39 -4.80 -18.36 3.03
CA ARG A 39 -4.31 -17.66 4.22
C ARG A 39 -4.44 -16.15 4.07
N TRP A 40 -4.21 -15.62 2.88
CA TRP A 40 -4.37 -14.20 2.60
C TRP A 40 -5.84 -13.78 2.51
N ALA A 41 -6.67 -14.57 1.83
CA ALA A 41 -8.10 -14.36 1.71
C ALA A 41 -8.79 -14.37 3.08
N MET A 42 -8.55 -15.38 3.91
CA MET A 42 -9.10 -15.47 5.28
C MET A 42 -8.72 -14.24 6.13
N LYS A 43 -7.45 -13.81 6.06
CA LYS A 43 -6.98 -12.61 6.78
C LYS A 43 -7.53 -11.30 6.21
N LEU A 44 -8.00 -11.29 4.98
CA LEU A 44 -8.58 -10.10 4.35
C LEU A 44 -10.10 -10.06 4.55
N GLN A 45 -10.74 -11.23 4.55
CA GLN A 45 -12.18 -11.40 4.75
C GLN A 45 -12.63 -11.06 6.17
N SER A 46 -11.71 -11.10 7.15
CA SER A 46 -11.98 -10.60 8.51
C SER A 46 -12.24 -9.08 8.56
N PHE A 47 -11.93 -8.35 7.50
CA PHE A 47 -12.11 -6.90 7.39
C PHE A 47 -13.11 -6.58 6.28
N ASN A 48 -13.92 -5.52 6.48
CA ASN A 48 -14.86 -5.06 5.47
C ASN A 48 -14.16 -4.11 4.47
N LEU A 49 -13.31 -4.68 3.61
CA LEU A 49 -12.46 -3.92 2.69
C LEU A 49 -13.10 -3.75 1.31
N GLN A 50 -13.15 -2.51 0.83
CA GLN A 50 -13.45 -2.19 -0.57
C GLN A 50 -12.15 -1.76 -1.28
N VAL A 51 -11.62 -2.65 -2.12
CA VAL A 51 -10.36 -2.38 -2.84
C VAL A 51 -10.63 -1.75 -4.20
N SER A 52 -10.12 -0.54 -4.40
CA SER A 52 -10.08 0.15 -5.68
C SER A 52 -8.67 0.09 -6.27
N TYR A 53 -8.58 -0.18 -7.58
CA TYR A 53 -7.31 -0.12 -8.28
C TYR A 53 -6.94 1.34 -8.53
N THR A 54 -5.75 1.75 -8.10
CA THR A 54 -5.17 3.07 -8.39
C THR A 54 -3.85 2.87 -9.13
N PRO A 55 -3.65 3.42 -10.33
CA PRO A 55 -2.38 3.28 -11.06
C PRO A 55 -1.20 3.71 -10.18
N GLY A 56 -0.08 2.99 -10.22
CA GLY A 56 1.09 3.29 -9.38
C GLY A 56 1.59 4.73 -9.51
N LYS A 57 1.48 5.33 -10.71
CA LYS A 57 1.80 6.75 -10.95
C LYS A 57 0.93 7.73 -10.16
N ALA A 58 -0.30 7.36 -9.84
CA ALA A 58 -1.20 8.15 -9.01
C ALA A 58 -1.05 7.83 -7.51
N ASN A 59 -0.45 6.69 -7.17
CA ASN A 59 -0.24 6.22 -5.80
C ASN A 59 1.02 6.81 -5.13
N VAL A 60 1.38 8.06 -5.46
CA VAL A 60 2.65 8.69 -5.08
C VAL A 60 2.80 8.83 -3.56
N LEU A 61 1.70 9.12 -2.86
CA LEU A 61 1.72 9.28 -1.40
C LEU A 61 2.06 7.96 -0.69
N ALA A 62 1.37 6.87 -1.05
CA ALA A 62 1.63 5.57 -0.47
C ALA A 62 3.03 5.06 -0.84
N ASP A 63 3.46 5.30 -2.08
CA ASP A 63 4.79 4.93 -2.56
C ASP A 63 5.88 5.68 -1.76
N SER A 64 5.72 6.99 -1.56
CA SER A 64 6.64 7.82 -0.77
C SER A 64 6.73 7.39 0.69
N LEU A 65 5.60 7.03 1.31
CA LEU A 65 5.55 6.54 2.69
C LEU A 65 6.14 5.12 2.84
N SER A 66 6.08 4.31 1.77
CA SER A 66 6.62 2.95 1.76
C SER A 66 8.12 2.90 1.52
N ARG A 67 8.68 3.93 0.85
CA ARG A 67 10.10 4.02 0.52
C ARG A 67 10.90 4.54 1.72
N PRO A 68 12.08 3.96 2.00
CA PRO A 68 12.99 4.55 2.96
C PRO A 68 13.45 5.93 2.47
N PRO A 69 13.71 6.88 3.39
CA PRO A 69 14.17 8.20 3.00
C PRO A 69 15.45 8.07 2.17
N LEU A 70 15.47 8.71 1.00
CA LEU A 70 16.68 8.78 0.19
C LEU A 70 17.77 9.42 1.05
N ARG A 71 18.87 8.70 1.25
CA ARG A 71 20.09 9.30 1.80
C ARG A 71 20.49 10.43 0.86
N ARG A 72 20.23 11.69 1.27
CA ARG A 72 20.69 12.87 0.52
C ARG A 72 22.20 12.72 0.37
N LYS A 73 22.67 12.54 -0.87
CA LYS A 73 24.08 12.80 -1.17
C LYS A 73 24.30 14.29 -0.92
N PRO A 74 25.40 14.70 -0.26
CA PRO A 74 25.68 16.12 -0.10
C PRO A 74 25.70 16.76 -1.48
N VAL A 75 24.87 17.79 -1.66
CA VAL A 75 24.94 18.64 -2.84
C VAL A 75 26.26 19.38 -2.71
N ASN A 76 27.18 19.14 -3.64
CA ASN A 76 28.34 20.01 -3.81
C ASN A 76 27.79 21.36 -4.29
N LEU A 77 27.59 22.27 -3.33
CA LEU A 77 27.33 23.68 -3.60
C LEU A 77 28.62 24.24 -4.19
N VAL A 78 28.83 24.06 -5.50
CA VAL A 78 29.83 24.84 -6.22
C VAL A 78 29.27 26.26 -6.24
N THR A 79 29.63 27.04 -5.24
CA THR A 79 29.41 28.49 -5.25
C THR A 79 30.41 29.03 -6.25
N SER A 80 30.02 29.11 -7.53
CA SER A 80 30.68 30.04 -8.45
C SER A 80 30.24 31.44 -8.02
N ALA A 81 31.09 32.11 -7.25
CA ALA A 81 30.98 33.55 -7.07
C ALA A 81 31.17 34.22 -8.44
N PRO A 82 30.32 35.16 -8.86
CA PRO A 82 30.60 35.96 -10.04
C PRO A 82 31.74 36.93 -9.72
N CYS A 83 32.81 36.86 -10.51
CA CYS A 83 33.66 38.02 -10.81
C CYS A 83 33.39 38.42 -12.25
#